data_AF-C5KQG3-F1
#
_entry.id   AF-C5KQG3-F1
#
_cell.length_a   1.000
_cell.length_b   1.000
_cell.length_c   1.000
_cell.angle_alpha   90.00
_cell.angle_beta   90.00
_cell.angle_gamma   90.00
#
_symmetry.space_group_name_H-M   'P 1'
#
loop_
_entity.id
_entity.type
_entity.pdbx_description
1 polymer ?
#
loop_
_entity_poly.entity_id
_entity_poly.type
_entity_poly.pdbx_seq_one_letter_code
_entity_poly.pdbx_strand_id
1 'polypeptide(L)'
;MILIQDGPSAGQTVEHVHIHVMPRGPKDAFNLQGENDKVYDAIQDNERQCVRMDIPSDEERKPRTEEEMFEEAAMLLEVMDDIEREDA
;
A
#
# COMPACT_ATOMS: atom_id res chain seq x y z
N MET A 1 3.89 -5.15 1.03
CA MET A 1 4.41 -5.02 -0.35
C MET A 1 5.30 -3.79 -0.41
N ILE A 2 6.45 -3.89 -1.07
CA ILE A 2 7.43 -2.82 -1.23
C ILE A 2 7.67 -2.64 -2.73
N LEU A 3 7.57 -1.41 -3.23
CA LEU A 3 7.67 -1.10 -4.67
C LEU A 3 8.44 0.19 -4.91
N ILE A 4 9.13 0.24 -6.06
CA ILE A 4 9.79 1.43 -6.60
C ILE A 4 9.32 1.60 -8.04
N GLN A 5 8.84 2.80 -8.38
CA GLN A 5 8.50 3.19 -9.74
C GLN A 5 9.62 4.06 -10.29
N ASP A 6 10.68 3.42 -10.81
CA ASP A 6 11.88 4.11 -11.29
C ASP A 6 11.70 4.56 -12.76
N GLY A 7 11.30 5.81 -12.93
CA GLY A 7 11.14 6.48 -14.22
C GLY A 7 9.71 6.49 -14.79
N PRO A 8 9.45 7.32 -15.81
CA PRO A 8 8.10 7.53 -16.36
C PRO A 8 7.45 6.25 -16.90
N SER A 9 8.25 5.36 -17.52
CA SER A 9 7.75 4.08 -18.04
C SER A 9 7.33 3.09 -16.96
N ALA A 10 7.78 3.27 -15.71
CA ALA A 10 7.37 2.47 -14.57
C ALA A 10 6.15 3.06 -13.83
N GLY A 11 5.59 4.17 -14.32
CA GLY A 11 4.46 4.86 -13.71
C GLY A 11 4.82 5.95 -12.70
N GLN A 12 6.08 6.40 -12.65
CA GLN A 12 6.49 7.49 -11.76
C GLN A 12 5.75 8.80 -12.12
N THR A 13 5.04 9.37 -11.14
CA THR A 13 4.29 10.62 -11.30
C THR A 13 5.01 11.83 -10.68
N VAL A 14 5.80 11.61 -9.64
CA VAL A 14 6.60 12.63 -8.95
C VAL A 14 8.08 12.37 -9.24
N GLU A 15 8.79 13.36 -9.78
CA GLU A 15 10.23 13.30 -10.13
C GLU A 15 11.13 13.34 -8.88
N HIS A 16 10.89 12.41 -7.95
CA HIS A 16 11.68 12.17 -6.77
C HIS A 16 11.69 10.65 -6.50
N VAL A 17 12.84 10.09 -6.16
CA VAL A 17 12.92 8.66 -5.81
C VAL A 17 12.19 8.44 -4.49
N HIS A 18 11.16 7.61 -4.51
CA HIS A 18 10.39 7.22 -3.34
C HIS A 18 10.02 5.74 -3.39
N ILE A 19 9.78 5.16 -2.22
CA ILE A 19 9.39 3.77 -2.06
C ILE A 19 7.94 3.75 -1.57
N HIS A 20 7.10 2.92 -2.19
CA HIS A 20 5.78 2.62 -1.65
C HIS A 20 5.87 1.44 -0.70
N VAL A 21 5.45 1.64 0.54
CA VAL A 21 5.28 0.58 1.53
C VAL A 21 3.79 0.42 1.80
N MET A 22 3.23 -0.73 1.44
CA MET A 22 1.81 -1.04 1.64
C MET A 22 1.67 -2.31 2.47
N PRO A 23 1.24 -2.21 3.74
CA PRO A 23 0.90 -3.37 4.54
C PRO A 23 -0.15 -4.24 3.84
N ARG A 24 0.01 -5.56 3.89
CA ARG A 24 -0.93 -6.52 3.33
C ARG A 24 -1.56 -7.30 4.47
N GLY A 25 -2.83 -7.65 4.34
CA GLY A 25 -3.55 -8.33 5.40
C GLY A 25 -4.80 -9.03 4.87
N PRO A 26 -5.49 -9.81 5.72
CA PRO A 26 -6.60 -10.69 5.30
C PRO A 26 -7.80 -9.98 4.67
N LYS A 27 -7.90 -8.66 4.85
CA LYS A 27 -8.97 -7.82 4.27
C LYS A 27 -8.55 -7.13 2.96
N ASP A 28 -7.38 -7.46 2.42
CA ASP A 28 -6.97 -6.94 1.12
C ASP A 28 -7.82 -7.53 -0.01
N ALA A 29 -7.82 -6.85 -1.17
CA ALA A 29 -8.69 -7.20 -2.29
C ALA A 29 -8.46 -8.61 -2.86
N PHE A 30 -7.26 -9.17 -2.66
CA PHE A 30 -6.90 -10.49 -3.17
C PHE A 30 -7.10 -11.60 -2.13
N ASN A 31 -7.26 -11.25 -0.85
CA ASN A 31 -7.43 -12.13 0.31
C ASN A 31 -6.72 -13.47 0.16
N LEU A 32 -5.40 -13.42 0.07
CA LEU A 32 -4.55 -14.59 -0.23
C LEU A 32 -4.41 -15.56 0.96
N GLN A 33 -5.24 -15.42 2.00
CA GLN A 33 -5.24 -16.28 3.20
C GLN A 33 -3.84 -16.48 3.84
N GLY A 34 -2.98 -15.47 3.75
CA GLY A 34 -1.61 -15.51 4.26
C GLY A 34 -0.54 -15.87 3.22
N GLU A 35 -0.91 -16.28 2.01
CA GLU A 35 0.00 -16.54 0.89
C GLU A 35 0.34 -15.24 0.11
N ASN A 36 0.84 -14.22 0.83
CA ASN A 36 1.08 -12.89 0.26
C ASN A 36 2.04 -12.88 -0.95
N ASP A 37 2.92 -13.88 -1.06
CA ASP A 37 3.88 -14.02 -2.17
C ASP A 37 3.20 -14.32 -3.50
N LYS A 38 1.99 -14.88 -3.50
CA LYS A 38 1.20 -15.19 -4.71
C LYS A 38 0.45 -13.98 -5.27
N VAL A 39 0.70 -12.77 -4.76
CA VAL A 39 0.00 -11.57 -5.22
C VAL A 39 0.14 -11.34 -6.72
N TYR A 40 1.29 -11.63 -7.31
CA TYR A 40 1.49 -11.42 -8.75
C TYR A 40 0.64 -12.37 -9.58
N ASP A 41 0.50 -13.63 -9.16
CA ASP A 41 -0.39 -14.61 -9.78
C ASP A 41 -1.85 -14.15 -9.67
N ALA A 42 -2.26 -13.65 -8.49
CA ALA A 42 -3.60 -13.15 -8.25
C ALA A 42 -3.93 -11.88 -9.07
N ILE A 43 -2.97 -10.98 -9.26
CA ILE A 43 -3.11 -9.81 -10.14
C ILE A 43 -3.27 -10.28 -11.59
N GLN A 44 -2.39 -11.18 -12.05
CA GLN A 44 -2.42 -11.69 -13.41
C GLN A 44 -3.73 -12.41 -13.73
N ASP A 45 -4.23 -13.23 -12.79
CA ASP A 45 -5.49 -13.93 -12.96
C ASP A 45 -6.68 -12.99 -12.94
N ASN A 46 -6.65 -11.93 -12.11
CA ASN A 46 -7.66 -10.88 -12.14
C ASN A 46 -7.69 -10.16 -13.50
N GLU A 47 -6.53 -9.78 -14.04
CA GLU A 47 -6.44 -9.14 -15.36
C GLU A 47 -7.03 -10.04 -16.47
N ARG A 48 -6.79 -11.36 -16.39
CA ARG A 48 -7.37 -12.33 -17.36
C ARG A 48 -8.87 -12.48 -17.20
N GLN A 49 -9.36 -12.51 -15.97
CA GLN A 49 -10.76 -12.79 -15.64
C GLN A 49 -11.63 -11.51 -15.62
N CYS A 50 -11.01 -10.32 -15.69
CA CYS A 50 -11.66 -9.02 -15.56
C CYS A 50 -12.58 -8.97 -14.33
N VAL A 51 -12.13 -9.50 -13.18
CA VAL A 51 -12.96 -9.52 -11.98
C VAL A 51 -13.11 -8.08 -11.49
N ARG A 52 -14.34 -7.57 -11.49
CA ARG A 52 -14.64 -6.25 -10.98
C ARG A 52 -14.47 -6.28 -9.46
N MET A 53 -13.37 -5.68 -9.00
CA MET A 53 -13.14 -5.44 -7.58
C MET A 53 -14.08 -4.35 -7.07
N ASP A 54 -14.51 -4.46 -5.81
CA ASP A 54 -15.32 -3.44 -5.12
C ASP A 54 -14.43 -2.27 -4.66
N ILE A 55 -13.89 -1.55 -5.64
CA ILE A 55 -13.01 -0.41 -5.42
C ILE A 55 -13.81 0.84 -5.78
N PRO A 56 -13.91 1.83 -4.85
CA PRO A 56 -14.50 3.12 -5.16
C PRO A 56 -13.82 3.77 -6.37
N SER A 57 -14.61 4.43 -7.20
CA SER A 57 -14.10 5.25 -8.30
C SER A 57 -13.21 6.37 -7.77
N ASP A 58 -12.37 6.94 -8.62
CA ASP A 58 -11.46 8.03 -8.23
C ASP A 58 -12.24 9.26 -7.69
N GLU A 59 -13.45 9.49 -8.20
CA GLU A 59 -14.36 10.55 -7.76
C GLU A 59 -14.92 10.31 -6.35
N GLU A 60 -15.09 9.04 -5.97
CA GLU A 60 -15.62 8.64 -4.66
C GLU A 60 -14.52 8.54 -3.60
N ARG A 61 -13.24 8.43 -4.00
CA ARG A 61 -12.11 8.43 -3.08
C ARG A 61 -11.94 9.81 -2.47
N LYS A 62 -12.21 9.91 -1.18
CA LYS A 62 -12.00 11.15 -0.42
C LYS A 62 -10.55 11.21 0.06
N PRO A 63 -9.83 12.31 -0.18
CA PRO A 63 -8.54 12.51 0.46
C PRO A 63 -8.74 12.56 1.98
N ARG A 64 -7.78 12.03 2.72
CA ARG A 64 -7.71 12.19 4.17
C ARG A 64 -7.47 13.65 4.52
N THR A 65 -7.90 14.06 5.70
CA THR A 65 -7.61 15.41 6.21
C THR A 65 -6.17 15.51 6.68
N GLU A 66 -5.65 16.73 6.80
CA GLU A 66 -4.31 16.97 7.33
C GLU A 66 -4.19 16.53 8.80
N GLU A 67 -5.25 16.71 9.58
CA GLU A 67 -5.33 16.27 10.98
C GLU A 67 -5.22 14.74 11.09
N GLU A 68 -5.98 13.99 10.28
CA GLU A 68 -5.89 12.53 10.22
C GLU A 68 -4.49 12.04 9.84
N MET A 69 -3.84 12.72 8.88
CA MET A 69 -2.47 12.39 8.48
C MET A 69 -1.45 12.67 9.60
N PHE A 70 -1.65 13.76 10.37
CA PHE A 70 -0.79 14.11 11.49
C PHE A 70 -0.92 13.11 12.64
N GLU A 71 -2.14 12.72 13.00
CA GLU A 71 -2.40 11.71 14.03
C GLU A 71 -1.78 10.36 13.68
N GLU A 72 -1.90 9.93 12.42
CA GLU A 72 -1.27 8.70 11.93
C GLU A 72 0.26 8.79 12.02
N ALA A 73 0.85 9.92 11.61
CA ALA A 73 2.30 10.11 11.69
C ALA A 73 2.81 10.08 13.14
N ALA A 74 2.06 10.68 14.09
CA ALA A 74 2.41 10.65 15.50
C ALA A 74 2.38 9.23 16.08
N MET A 75 1.37 8.44 15.73
CA MET A 75 1.29 7.03 16.12
C MET A 75 2.44 6.20 15.53
N LEU A 76 2.82 6.44 14.27
CA LEU A 76 3.96 5.75 13.64
C LEU A 76 5.29 6.10 14.32
N LEU A 77 5.48 7.33 14.79
CA LEU A 77 6.69 7.74 15.53
C LEU A 77 6.80 6.99 16.86
N GLU A 78 5.70 6.83 17.60
CA GLU A 78 5.70 6.05 18.85
C GLU A 78 6.12 4.60 18.61
N VAL A 79 5.62 3.98 17.54
CA VAL A 79 6.03 2.63 17.14
C VAL A 79 7.51 2.56 16.78
N MET A 80 8.05 3.58 16.11
CA MET A 80 9.48 3.64 15.78
C MET A 80 10.35 3.72 17.04
N ASP A 81 9.97 4.54 18.01
CA ASP A 81 10.68 4.67 19.29
C ASP A 81 10.71 3.35 20.06
N ASP A 82 9.61 2.60 20.06
CA ASP A 82 9.53 1.31 20.75
C ASP A 82 10.41 0.24 20.07
N ILE A 83 10.46 0.21 18.73
CA ILE A 83 11.37 -0.66 17.98
C ILE A 83 12.83 -0.34 18.32
N GLU A 84 13.21 0.95 18.35
CA GLU A 84 14.57 1.36 18.71
C GLU A 84 14.96 0.96 20.14
N ARG A 85 14.00 0.94 21.07
CA ARG A 85 14.24 0.49 22.46
C ARG A 85 14.37 -1.03 22.57
N GLU A 86 13.65 -1.79 21.76
CA GLU A 86 13.75 -3.25 21.74
C GLU A 86 15.09 -3.74 21.16
N ASP A 87 15.65 -2.98 20.22
CA ASP A 87 16.92 -3.28 19.56
C ASP A 87 18.18 -2.81 20.33
N ALA A 88 18.02 -2.06 21.44
CA ALA A 88 19.09 -1.50 22.27
C ALA A 88 19.53 -2.39 23.45
#